data_AF-A0A5C0ZEK2-F1
#
_entry.id   AF-A0A5C0ZEK2-F1
#
_cell.length_a   1.000
_cell.length_b   1.000
_cell.length_c   1.000
_cell.angle_alpha   90.00
_cell.angle_beta   90.00
_cell.angle_gamma   90.00
#
_symmetry.space_group_name_H-M   'P 1'
#
loop_
_entity.id
_entity.type
_entity.pdbx_description
1 polymer ?
#
loop_
_entity_poly.entity_id
_entity_poly.type
_entity_poly.pdbx_seq_one_letter_code
_entity_poly.pdbx_strand_id
1 'polypeptide(L)'
;MASHKLFIFHLLSLIIFFHAACSNGKDPEKYIGFWLDPGDELAIPTEIKQKNGKLYIVMNVNGEQTELPAMFDREGKSILAKLPMPTGNLVDVKALYLSESKRLQIDIAGMSNELSKISEAVATERKKKINEFYDPSFFVGKWIDIKTTNPDSIEISKQDDQYFLKTKLDSTEIRYNKRFFEWFYMGNPNTIRRLKNGNIEWSIGALRTEYRRL
;
A
#
# COMPACT_ATOMS: atom_id res chain seq x y z
N MET A 1 -19.08 -21.35 -67.22
CA MET A 1 -19.63 -20.98 -65.90
C MET A 1 -18.69 -21.47 -64.79
N ALA A 2 -17.60 -20.75 -64.50
CA ALA A 2 -16.68 -21.09 -63.41
C ALA A 2 -15.85 -19.88 -62.94
N SER A 3 -16.36 -18.65 -63.06
CA SER A 3 -15.62 -17.42 -62.70
C SER A 3 -16.24 -16.60 -61.57
N HIS A 4 -17.37 -17.05 -60.99
CA HIS A 4 -18.01 -16.33 -59.87
C HIS A 4 -17.71 -16.92 -58.48
N LYS A 5 -17.17 -18.15 -58.41
CA LYS A 5 -16.84 -18.77 -57.11
C LYS A 5 -15.47 -18.35 -56.55
N LEU A 6 -14.54 -17.89 -57.39
CA LEU A 6 -13.19 -17.49 -56.94
C LEU A 6 -13.12 -16.07 -56.38
N PHE A 7 -14.04 -15.19 -56.77
CA PHE A 7 -14.05 -13.78 -56.33
C PHE A 7 -14.61 -13.61 -54.90
N ILE A 8 -15.52 -14.50 -54.49
CA ILE A 8 -16.14 -14.47 -53.16
C ILE A 8 -15.14 -14.92 -52.07
N PHE A 9 -14.20 -15.81 -52.40
CA PHE A 9 -13.22 -16.32 -51.43
C PHE A 9 -12.12 -15.31 -51.07
N HIS A 10 -11.78 -14.37 -51.97
CA HIS A 10 -10.84 -13.28 -51.65
C HIS A 10 -11.50 -12.08 -50.98
N LEU A 11 -12.81 -11.89 -51.16
CA LEU A 11 -13.55 -10.85 -50.45
C LEU A 11 -13.80 -11.25 -48.98
N LEU A 12 -14.00 -12.54 -48.69
CA LEU A 12 -14.19 -13.04 -47.32
C LEU A 12 -12.89 -13.04 -46.50
N SER A 13 -11.73 -13.22 -47.12
CA SER A 13 -10.45 -13.11 -46.41
C SER A 13 -10.08 -11.67 -46.05
N LEU A 14 -10.60 -10.66 -46.76
CA LEU A 14 -10.38 -9.25 -46.40
C LEU A 14 -11.22 -8.82 -45.19
N ILE A 15 -12.43 -9.38 -45.01
CA ILE A 15 -13.33 -9.02 -43.89
C ILE A 15 -12.85 -9.62 -42.55
N ILE A 16 -12.06 -10.71 -42.59
CA ILE A 16 -11.45 -11.29 -41.40
C ILE A 16 -10.20 -10.49 -40.94
N PHE A 17 -9.58 -9.70 -41.82
CA PHE A 17 -8.48 -8.80 -41.43
C PHE A 17 -8.95 -7.45 -40.84
N PHE A 18 -10.21 -7.04 -41.05
CA PHE A 18 -10.76 -5.81 -40.45
C PHE A 18 -11.38 -5.99 -39.05
N HIS A 19 -11.36 -7.21 -38.50
CA HIS A 19 -11.67 -7.47 -37.07
C HIS A 19 -10.41 -7.65 -36.22
N ALA A 20 -9.22 -7.48 -36.79
CA ALA A 20 -7.97 -7.38 -36.04
C ALA A 20 -7.89 -6.00 -35.36
N ALA A 21 -8.53 -5.93 -34.20
CA ALA A 21 -8.12 -5.08 -33.09
C ALA A 21 -7.93 -3.58 -33.40
N CYS A 22 -9.04 -2.87 -33.59
CA CYS A 22 -9.20 -1.63 -32.83
C CYS A 22 -9.15 -2.01 -31.34
N SER A 23 -7.96 -2.18 -30.76
CA SER A 23 -7.83 -2.21 -29.31
C SER A 23 -8.33 -0.84 -28.86
N ASN A 24 -9.47 -0.78 -28.19
CA ASN A 24 -10.11 0.44 -27.73
C ASN A 24 -9.25 1.16 -26.65
N GLY A 25 -7.96 1.46 -26.85
CA GLY A 25 -7.02 2.07 -25.88
C GLY A 25 -6.77 1.28 -24.57
N LYS A 26 -7.68 0.36 -24.25
CA LYS A 26 -7.76 -0.48 -23.05
C LYS A 26 -6.79 -1.64 -23.21
N ASP A 27 -5.61 -1.42 -22.68
CA ASP A 27 -4.58 -2.43 -22.53
C ASP A 27 -4.36 -2.65 -21.02
N PRO A 28 -4.91 -3.74 -20.43
CA PRO A 28 -4.72 -4.03 -19.01
C PRO A 28 -3.30 -4.51 -18.69
N GLU A 29 -2.60 -5.12 -19.65
CA GLU A 29 -1.30 -5.77 -19.43
C GLU A 29 -0.22 -4.77 -19.00
N LYS A 30 -0.26 -3.55 -19.54
CA LYS A 30 0.69 -2.49 -19.13
C LYS A 30 0.56 -2.10 -17.66
N TYR A 31 -0.61 -2.29 -17.05
CA TYR A 31 -0.85 -1.98 -15.64
C TYR A 31 -0.66 -3.19 -14.72
N ILE A 32 -0.96 -4.41 -15.17
CA ILE A 32 -0.92 -5.60 -14.34
C ILE A 32 0.49 -5.82 -13.78
N GLY A 33 0.59 -6.07 -12.47
CA GLY A 33 1.82 -6.33 -11.74
C GLY A 33 1.91 -5.54 -10.43
N PHE A 34 3.13 -5.54 -9.87
CA PHE A 34 3.44 -4.87 -8.62
C PHE A 34 4.19 -3.57 -8.87
N TRP A 35 3.82 -2.53 -8.12
CA TRP A 35 4.28 -1.17 -8.28
C TRP A 35 4.69 -0.61 -6.93
N LEU A 36 5.86 0.02 -6.86
CA LEU A 36 6.43 0.50 -5.61
C LEU A 36 7.00 1.90 -5.77
N ASP A 37 6.84 2.73 -4.75
CA ASP A 37 7.55 4.00 -4.64
C ASP A 37 9.04 3.71 -4.43
N PRO A 38 9.93 4.07 -5.37
CA PRO A 38 11.35 3.78 -5.24
C PRO A 38 12.04 4.54 -4.10
N GLY A 39 11.43 5.62 -3.59
CA GLY A 39 11.98 6.45 -2.53
C GLY A 39 11.72 5.96 -1.12
N ASP A 40 10.79 5.02 -0.93
CA ASP A 40 10.37 4.55 0.40
C ASP A 40 10.64 3.05 0.61
N GLU A 41 11.64 2.77 1.44
CA GLU A 41 12.02 1.40 1.79
C GLU A 41 10.94 0.62 2.54
N LEU A 42 10.02 1.32 3.20
CA LEU A 42 8.93 0.74 3.97
C LEU A 42 7.57 0.91 3.27
N ALA A 43 7.55 1.31 1.99
CA ALA A 43 6.32 1.36 1.21
C ALA A 43 5.82 -0.04 0.86
N ILE A 44 4.52 -0.26 1.09
CA ILE A 44 3.84 -1.49 0.68
C ILE A 44 3.56 -1.40 -0.82
N PRO A 45 3.98 -2.39 -1.63
CA PRO A 45 3.72 -2.38 -3.06
C PRO A 45 2.21 -2.33 -3.35
N THR A 46 1.81 -1.48 -4.30
CA THR A 46 0.49 -1.53 -4.93
C THR A 46 0.50 -2.62 -5.99
N GLU A 47 -0.54 -3.44 -6.02
CA GLU A 47 -0.71 -4.50 -7.01
C GLU A 47 -1.90 -4.17 -7.89
N ILE A 48 -1.73 -4.25 -9.20
CA ILE A 48 -2.85 -4.23 -10.15
C ILE A 48 -2.99 -5.64 -10.70
N LYS A 49 -4.18 -6.22 -10.56
CA LYS A 49 -4.45 -7.61 -10.96
C LYS A 49 -5.79 -7.75 -11.65
N GLN A 50 -5.90 -8.79 -12.46
CA GLN A 50 -7.16 -9.21 -13.06
C GLN A 50 -7.65 -10.50 -12.40
N LYS A 51 -8.93 -10.52 -12.01
CA LYS A 51 -9.59 -11.70 -11.42
C LYS A 51 -11.00 -11.81 -12.00
N ASN A 52 -11.33 -12.97 -12.56
CA ASN A 52 -12.63 -13.25 -13.19
C ASN A 52 -13.03 -12.17 -14.24
N GLY A 53 -12.08 -11.75 -15.07
CA GLY A 53 -12.29 -10.72 -16.10
C GLY A 53 -12.41 -9.28 -15.57
N LYS A 54 -12.38 -9.07 -14.25
CA LYS A 54 -12.44 -7.74 -13.62
C LYS A 54 -11.06 -7.29 -13.16
N LEU A 55 -10.82 -5.98 -13.25
CA LEU A 55 -9.56 -5.36 -12.84
C LEU A 55 -9.68 -4.84 -11.41
N TYR A 56 -8.58 -4.93 -10.66
CA TYR A 56 -8.50 -4.48 -9.28
C TYR A 56 -7.22 -3.70 -9.04
N ILE A 57 -7.31 -2.62 -8.26
CA ILE A 57 -6.17 -1.96 -7.63
C ILE A 57 -6.14 -2.42 -6.18
N VAL A 58 -5.06 -3.09 -5.79
CA VAL A 58 -4.84 -3.61 -4.45
C VAL A 58 -3.76 -2.77 -3.78
N MET A 59 -4.13 -2.08 -2.72
CA MET A 59 -3.26 -1.14 -2.02
C MET A 59 -3.38 -1.30 -0.51
N ASN A 60 -2.40 -0.81 0.24
CA ASN A 60 -2.53 -0.71 1.68
C ASN A 60 -3.25 0.59 2.05
N VAL A 61 -4.35 0.44 2.77
CA VAL A 61 -5.15 1.55 3.30
C VAL A 61 -5.24 1.32 4.80
N ASN A 62 -4.69 2.25 5.57
CA ASN A 62 -4.75 2.19 7.03
C ASN A 62 -4.18 0.90 7.64
N GLY A 63 -3.10 0.37 7.07
CA GLY A 63 -2.46 -0.85 7.56
C GLY A 63 -3.11 -2.13 7.05
N GLU A 64 -4.18 -2.04 6.26
CA GLU A 64 -4.91 -3.20 5.73
C GLU A 64 -4.87 -3.24 4.20
N GLN A 65 -4.77 -4.44 3.65
CA GLN A 65 -4.81 -4.62 2.20
C GLN A 65 -6.26 -4.49 1.71
N THR A 66 -6.51 -3.51 0.85
CA THR A 66 -7.84 -3.25 0.29
C THR A 66 -7.82 -3.53 -1.21
N GLU A 67 -8.74 -4.36 -1.68
CA GLU A 67 -8.97 -4.61 -3.10
C GLU A 67 -10.06 -3.67 -3.63
N LEU A 68 -9.69 -2.77 -4.54
CA LEU A 68 -10.61 -1.81 -5.13
C LEU A 68 -10.97 -2.26 -6.55
N PRO A 69 -12.25 -2.57 -6.83
CA PRO A 69 -12.70 -2.81 -8.19
C PRO A 69 -12.39 -1.59 -9.06
N ALA A 70 -11.84 -1.86 -10.24
CA ALA A 70 -11.29 -0.81 -11.08
C ALA A 70 -11.78 -0.95 -12.53
N MET A 71 -11.92 0.17 -13.22
CA MET A 71 -12.38 0.23 -14.59
C MET A 71 -11.57 1.25 -15.38
N PHE A 72 -11.41 1.01 -16.67
CA PHE A 72 -10.85 2.03 -17.55
C PHE A 72 -11.75 3.28 -17.60
N ASP A 73 -11.11 4.44 -17.71
CA ASP A 73 -11.80 5.67 -18.09
C ASP A 73 -12.43 5.54 -19.50
N ARG A 74 -13.19 6.57 -19.89
CA ARG A 74 -13.87 6.59 -21.20
C ARG A 74 -12.89 6.52 -22.37
N GLU A 75 -11.68 7.05 -22.21
CA GLU A 75 -10.66 7.12 -23.25
C GLU A 75 -9.75 5.88 -23.28
N GLY A 76 -9.87 4.97 -22.31
CA GLY A 76 -8.98 3.83 -22.13
C GLY A 76 -7.56 4.20 -21.66
N LYS A 77 -7.34 5.43 -21.21
CA LYS A 77 -6.00 5.96 -20.87
C LYS A 77 -5.59 5.74 -19.43
N SER A 78 -6.55 5.65 -18.52
CA SER A 78 -6.32 5.41 -17.10
C SER A 78 -7.28 4.38 -16.53
N ILE A 79 -6.90 3.80 -15.40
CA ILE A 79 -7.76 2.96 -14.59
C ILE A 79 -8.25 3.78 -13.40
N LEU A 80 -9.55 3.72 -13.13
CA LEU A 80 -10.24 4.43 -12.07
C LEU A 80 -10.78 3.43 -11.06
N ALA A 81 -10.66 3.74 -9.77
CA ALA A 81 -11.28 3.03 -8.68
C ALA A 81 -11.81 4.02 -7.63
N LYS A 82 -12.66 3.54 -6.72
CA LYS A 82 -13.20 4.32 -5.61
C LYS A 82 -12.74 3.74 -4.28
N LEU A 83 -11.98 4.53 -3.53
CA LEU A 83 -11.51 4.19 -2.19
C LEU A 83 -12.53 4.64 -1.13
N PRO A 84 -13.15 3.72 -0.36
CA PRO A 84 -13.97 4.11 0.77
C PRO A 84 -13.10 4.67 1.91
N MET A 85 -13.45 5.86 2.40
CA MET A 85 -12.83 6.48 3.56
C MET A 85 -13.63 6.19 4.83
N PRO A 86 -12.99 6.16 6.02
CA PRO A 86 -13.69 5.99 7.30
C PRO A 86 -14.78 7.04 7.57
N THR A 87 -14.70 8.21 6.92
CA THR A 87 -15.71 9.27 7.00
C THR A 87 -16.97 9.00 6.17
N GLY A 88 -17.04 7.86 5.47
CA GLY A 88 -18.14 7.50 4.56
C GLY A 88 -18.00 8.07 3.15
N ASN A 89 -17.03 8.96 2.92
CA ASN A 89 -16.78 9.53 1.59
C ASN A 89 -16.02 8.53 0.70
N LEU A 90 -16.29 8.59 -0.61
CA LEU A 90 -15.49 7.89 -1.62
C LEU A 90 -14.45 8.84 -2.20
N VAL A 91 -13.19 8.40 -2.21
CA VAL A 91 -12.08 9.11 -2.83
C VAL A 91 -11.78 8.46 -4.18
N ASP A 92 -11.58 9.30 -5.20
CA ASP A 92 -11.12 8.84 -6.50
C ASP A 92 -9.67 8.36 -6.44
N VAL A 93 -9.45 7.17 -6.98
CA VAL A 93 -8.14 6.61 -7.26
C VAL A 93 -8.00 6.55 -8.76
N LYS A 94 -6.97 7.18 -9.32
CA LYS A 94 -6.64 7.11 -10.74
C LYS A 94 -5.25 6.56 -10.92
N ALA A 95 -5.10 5.55 -11.78
CA ALA A 95 -3.84 4.95 -12.15
C ALA A 95 -3.57 5.17 -13.64
N LEU A 96 -2.52 5.92 -13.96
CA LEU A 96 -2.09 6.26 -15.32
C LEU A 96 -0.74 5.62 -15.60
N TYR A 97 -0.65 4.85 -16.69
CA TYR A 97 0.63 4.30 -17.14
C TYR A 97 1.34 5.33 -18.02
N LEU A 98 2.53 5.73 -17.59
CA LEU A 98 3.40 6.69 -18.27
C LEU A 98 4.30 5.92 -19.25
N SER A 99 3.95 5.91 -20.54
CA SER A 99 4.63 5.09 -21.54
C SER A 99 6.11 5.42 -21.73
N GLU A 100 6.48 6.69 -21.61
CA GLU A 100 7.86 7.17 -21.81
C GLU A 100 8.79 6.67 -20.69
N SER A 101 8.34 6.75 -19.44
CA SER A 101 9.12 6.34 -18.26
C SER A 101 8.87 4.90 -17.83
N LYS A 102 7.86 4.22 -18.40
CA LYS A 102 7.37 2.90 -17.99
C LYS A 102 7.00 2.85 -16.49
N ARG A 103 6.47 3.95 -15.97
CA ARG A 103 6.04 4.11 -14.57
C ARG A 103 4.52 4.14 -14.47
N LEU A 104 4.03 3.87 -13.27
CA LEU A 104 2.63 4.03 -12.94
C LEU A 104 2.46 5.27 -12.07
N GLN A 105 1.76 6.28 -12.56
CA GLN A 105 1.31 7.40 -11.74
C GLN A 105 0.01 6.99 -11.05
N ILE A 106 -0.03 7.07 -9.73
CA ILE A 106 -1.24 6.86 -8.93
C ILE A 106 -1.61 8.18 -8.25
N ASP A 107 -2.83 8.64 -8.54
CA ASP A 107 -3.44 9.81 -7.90
C ASP A 107 -4.49 9.35 -6.89
N ILE A 108 -4.38 9.81 -5.64
CA ILE A 108 -5.34 9.56 -4.55
C ILE A 108 -5.55 10.87 -3.79
N ALA A 109 -6.80 11.33 -3.69
CA ALA A 109 -7.16 12.54 -2.93
C ALA A 109 -6.30 13.79 -3.26
N GLY A 110 -5.88 13.94 -4.52
CA GLY A 110 -5.03 15.06 -4.96
C GLY A 110 -3.53 14.89 -4.69
N MET A 111 -3.11 13.78 -4.08
CA MET A 111 -1.70 13.38 -4.00
C MET A 111 -1.37 12.46 -5.19
N SER A 112 -0.27 12.75 -5.88
CA SER A 112 0.21 12.00 -7.04
C SER A 112 1.57 11.40 -6.74
N ASN A 113 1.70 10.08 -6.88
CA ASN A 113 2.97 9.37 -6.73
C ASN A 113 3.31 8.57 -7.99
N GLU A 114 4.58 8.61 -8.40
CA GLU A 114 5.09 7.75 -9.47
C GLU A 114 5.71 6.48 -8.90
N LEU A 115 5.24 5.34 -9.38
CA LEU A 115 5.66 4.03 -8.94
C LEU A 115 6.43 3.31 -10.04
N SER A 116 7.44 2.56 -9.63
CA SER A 116 8.22 1.69 -10.50
C SER A 116 7.72 0.26 -10.44
N LYS A 117 7.68 -0.43 -11.58
CA LYS A 117 7.29 -1.84 -11.63
C LYS A 117 8.36 -2.70 -10.97
N ILE A 118 7.93 -3.64 -10.13
CA ILE A 118 8.80 -4.62 -9.46
C ILE A 118 8.31 -6.04 -9.76
N SER A 119 9.20 -7.02 -9.58
CA SER A 119 8.82 -8.43 -9.70
C SER A 119 7.99 -8.88 -8.49
N GLU A 120 7.21 -9.95 -8.67
CA GLU A 120 6.46 -10.58 -7.58
C GLU A 120 7.35 -11.05 -6.42
N ALA A 121 8.55 -11.57 -6.73
CA ALA A 121 9.52 -11.96 -5.72
C ALA A 121 9.95 -10.77 -4.85
N VAL A 122 10.28 -9.63 -5.47
CA VAL A 122 10.63 -8.40 -4.75
C VAL A 122 9.45 -7.87 -3.95
N ALA A 123 8.23 -7.92 -4.50
CA ALA A 123 7.02 -7.49 -3.80
C ALA A 123 6.74 -8.34 -2.56
N THR A 124 6.93 -9.66 -2.67
CA THR A 124 6.76 -10.62 -1.57
C THR A 124 7.78 -10.39 -0.47
N GLU A 125 9.06 -10.22 -0.84
CA GLU A 125 10.12 -9.89 0.12
C GLU A 125 9.86 -8.55 0.82
N ARG A 126 9.42 -7.53 0.08
CA ARG A 126 9.07 -6.21 0.63
C ARG A 126 7.94 -6.31 1.64
N LYS A 127 6.85 -7.01 1.30
CA LYS A 127 5.71 -7.25 2.21
C LYS A 127 6.16 -7.94 3.49
N LYS A 128 7.03 -8.96 3.39
CA LYS A 128 7.60 -9.65 4.56
C LYS A 128 8.40 -8.70 5.45
N LYS A 129 9.33 -7.93 4.88
CA LYS A 129 10.15 -6.95 5.63
C LYS A 129 9.28 -5.92 6.37
N ILE A 130 8.23 -5.44 5.74
CA ILE A 130 7.31 -4.45 6.34
C ILE A 130 6.51 -5.06 7.48
N ASN A 131 5.97 -6.27 7.28
CA ASN A 131 5.24 -6.99 8.34
C ASN A 131 6.13 -7.28 9.55
N GLU A 132 7.39 -7.64 9.33
CA GLU A 132 8.38 -7.84 10.41
C GLU A 132 8.78 -6.52 11.07
N PHE A 133 8.91 -5.45 10.29
CA PHE A 133 9.26 -4.13 10.82
C PHE A 133 8.17 -3.59 11.74
N TYR A 134 6.91 -3.73 11.33
CA TYR A 134 5.74 -3.23 12.04
C TYR A 134 5.02 -4.29 12.89
N ASP A 135 5.68 -5.40 13.23
CA ASP A 135 5.10 -6.36 14.17
C ASP A 135 4.91 -5.70 15.56
N PRO A 136 3.68 -5.61 16.10
CA PRO A 136 3.43 -5.04 17.42
C PRO A 136 4.19 -5.77 18.54
N SER A 137 4.55 -7.04 18.36
CA SER A 137 5.34 -7.81 19.32
C SER A 137 6.74 -7.21 19.54
N PHE A 138 7.29 -6.50 18.55
CA PHE A 138 8.57 -5.80 18.66
C PHE A 138 8.58 -4.86 19.86
N PHE A 139 7.48 -4.21 20.18
CA PHE A 139 7.46 -3.22 21.26
C PHE A 139 7.53 -3.85 22.65
N VAL A 140 7.12 -5.11 22.80
CA VAL A 140 7.08 -5.81 24.10
C VAL A 140 8.50 -5.95 24.65
N GLY A 141 8.70 -5.52 25.90
CA GLY A 141 9.97 -5.54 26.60
C GLY A 141 10.29 -4.24 27.33
N LYS A 142 11.49 -4.16 27.90
CA LYS A 142 12.00 -3.00 28.63
C LYS A 142 12.82 -2.10 27.73
N TRP A 143 12.68 -0.80 27.91
CA TRP A 143 13.30 0.24 27.11
C TRP A 143 13.84 1.35 28.00
N ILE A 144 14.97 1.94 27.62
CA ILE A 144 15.70 2.93 28.42
C ILE A 144 16.02 4.17 27.60
N ASP A 145 15.78 5.35 28.16
CA ASP A 145 16.08 6.64 27.52
C ASP A 145 17.58 6.74 27.23
N ILE A 146 17.92 7.09 25.98
CA ILE A 146 19.30 7.15 25.51
C ILE A 146 20.05 8.41 25.99
N LYS A 147 19.34 9.47 26.38
CA LYS A 147 19.95 10.79 26.70
C LYS A 147 20.16 11.03 28.19
N THR A 148 19.48 10.28 29.04
CA THR A 148 19.48 10.51 30.49
C THR A 148 20.56 9.68 31.19
N THR A 149 21.26 10.28 32.16
CA THR A 149 22.32 9.64 32.97
C THR A 149 21.80 8.70 34.05
N ASN A 150 20.55 8.86 34.49
CA ASN A 150 19.83 7.91 35.36
C ASN A 150 18.42 7.63 34.79
N PRO A 151 18.33 6.91 33.67
CA PRO A 151 17.10 6.79 32.91
C PRO A 151 16.13 5.83 33.57
N ASP A 152 14.90 6.31 33.79
CA ASP A 152 13.79 5.43 34.14
C ASP A 152 13.47 4.54 32.94
N SER A 153 13.43 3.22 33.17
CA SER A 153 12.98 2.30 32.14
C SER A 153 11.47 2.35 31.99
N ILE A 154 10.98 2.29 30.77
CA ILE A 154 9.59 1.94 30.47
C ILE A 154 9.51 0.46 30.09
N GLU A 155 8.37 -0.17 30.35
CA GLU A 155 8.11 -1.54 29.91
C GLU A 155 6.80 -1.58 29.13
N ILE A 156 6.83 -2.15 27.92
CA ILE A 156 5.61 -2.51 27.21
C ILE A 156 5.39 -4.00 27.45
N SER A 157 4.21 -4.34 27.94
CA SER A 157 3.84 -5.72 28.24
C SER A 157 2.52 -6.10 27.57
N LYS A 158 2.37 -7.38 27.27
CA LYS A 158 1.13 -7.97 26.77
C LYS A 158 0.51 -8.83 27.86
N GLN A 159 -0.76 -8.61 28.16
CA GLN A 159 -1.56 -9.46 29.04
C GLN A 159 -2.81 -9.86 28.25
N ASP A 160 -2.99 -11.16 28.02
CA ASP A 160 -3.99 -11.68 27.09
C ASP A 160 -3.91 -10.97 25.72
N ASP A 161 -4.98 -10.33 25.27
CA ASP A 161 -5.03 -9.55 24.01
C ASP A 161 -4.82 -8.04 24.21
N GLN A 162 -4.51 -7.61 25.43
CA GLN A 162 -4.29 -6.21 25.78
C GLN A 162 -2.80 -5.90 25.96
N TYR A 163 -2.45 -4.64 25.72
CA TYR A 163 -1.09 -4.14 25.82
C TYR A 163 -1.06 -2.97 26.79
N PHE A 164 -0.03 -2.94 27.63
CA PHE A 164 0.13 -1.96 28.68
C PHE A 164 1.53 -1.35 28.60
N LEU A 165 1.59 -0.02 28.67
CA LEU A 165 2.81 0.68 28.98
C LEU A 165 2.90 0.88 30.50
N LYS A 166 3.98 0.36 31.09
CA LYS A 166 4.33 0.56 32.49
C LYS A 166 5.46 1.56 32.59
N THR A 167 5.25 2.60 33.38
CA THR A 167 6.28 3.53 33.84
C THR A 167 6.51 3.32 35.33
N LYS A 168 7.34 4.16 35.98
CA LYS A 168 7.44 4.17 37.44
C LYS A 168 6.15 4.65 38.14
N LEU A 169 5.32 5.42 37.43
CA LEU A 169 4.17 6.12 38.02
C LEU A 169 2.86 5.38 37.76
N ASP A 170 2.74 4.73 36.60
CA ASP A 170 1.47 4.20 36.12
C ASP A 170 1.65 2.97 35.22
N SER A 171 0.52 2.30 34.99
CA SER A 171 0.36 1.27 33.97
C SER A 171 -0.88 1.61 33.15
N THR A 172 -0.69 1.96 31.89
CA THR A 172 -1.75 2.49 31.04
C THR A 172 -1.96 1.59 29.82
N GLU A 173 -3.21 1.25 29.52
CA GLU A 173 -3.57 0.49 28.31
C GLU A 173 -3.22 1.31 27.06
N ILE A 174 -2.54 0.66 26.12
CA ILE A 174 -2.19 1.22 24.81
C ILE A 174 -2.81 0.35 23.70
N ARG A 175 -3.12 0.97 22.57
CA ARG A 175 -3.66 0.28 21.41
C ARG A 175 -2.76 0.45 20.20
N TYR A 176 -2.64 -0.60 19.41
CA TYR A 176 -1.84 -0.56 18.20
C TYR A 176 -2.66 0.02 17.06
N ASN A 177 -2.21 1.15 16.52
CA ASN A 177 -2.80 1.73 15.34
C ASN A 177 -2.12 1.20 14.09
N LYS A 178 -2.71 0.18 13.46
CA LYS A 178 -2.19 -0.38 12.20
C LYS A 178 -2.05 0.67 11.09
N ARG A 179 -2.87 1.75 11.11
CA ARG A 179 -2.81 2.82 10.11
C ARG A 179 -1.50 3.59 10.12
N PHE A 180 -1.02 3.91 11.31
CA PHE A 180 0.18 4.69 11.50
C PHE A 180 1.38 3.82 11.89
N PHE A 181 1.12 2.54 12.17
CA PHE A 181 2.06 1.58 12.75
C PHE A 181 2.67 2.07 14.07
N GLU A 182 1.85 2.71 14.90
CA GLU A 182 2.25 3.28 16.20
C GLU A 182 1.32 2.78 17.30
N TRP A 183 1.85 2.61 18.50
CA TRP A 183 1.03 2.50 19.70
C TRP A 183 0.54 3.87 20.12
N PHE A 184 -0.70 3.96 20.55
CA PHE A 184 -1.27 5.21 21.07
C PHE A 184 -2.01 4.95 22.39
N TYR A 185 -2.08 6.01 23.18
CA TYR A 185 -2.85 6.03 24.41
C TYR A 185 -4.32 6.28 24.07
N MET A 186 -5.23 5.58 24.73
CA MET A 186 -6.65 5.82 24.52
C MET A 186 -7.03 7.26 24.84
N GLY A 187 -7.53 8.00 23.84
CA GLY A 187 -8.01 9.38 24.00
C GLY A 187 -6.92 10.44 24.17
N ASN A 188 -5.65 10.14 23.91
CA ASN A 188 -4.53 11.09 24.07
C ASN A 188 -3.60 11.08 22.84
N PRO A 189 -3.07 12.24 22.38
CA PRO A 189 -2.16 12.33 21.23
C PRO A 189 -0.77 11.69 21.44
N ASN A 190 -0.49 11.07 22.60
CA ASN A 190 0.78 10.40 22.84
C ASN A 190 0.91 9.13 21.99
N THR A 191 2.09 8.93 21.38
CA THR A 191 2.36 7.75 20.54
C THR A 191 3.73 7.14 20.78
N ILE A 192 3.86 5.84 20.53
CA ILE A 192 5.13 5.11 20.56
C ILE A 192 5.31 4.42 19.21
N ARG A 193 6.44 4.67 18.55
CA ARG A 193 6.74 4.10 17.23
C ARG A 193 8.15 3.53 17.15
N ARG A 194 8.36 2.61 16.22
CA ARG A 194 9.67 2.02 15.94
C ARG A 194 10.46 2.94 15.01
N LEU A 195 11.72 3.18 15.35
CA LEU A 195 12.67 3.88 14.49
C LEU A 195 13.46 2.88 13.62
N LYS A 196 13.98 3.35 12.48
CA LYS A 196 14.76 2.51 11.55
C LYS A 196 16.01 1.90 12.19
N ASN A 197 16.57 2.54 13.21
CA ASN A 197 17.73 2.06 13.96
C ASN A 197 17.41 0.96 15.00
N GLY A 198 16.15 0.54 15.12
CA GLY A 198 15.73 -0.47 16.10
C GLY A 198 15.42 0.07 17.50
N ASN A 199 15.47 1.39 17.70
CA ASN A 199 14.97 2.03 18.91
C ASN A 199 13.47 2.31 18.80
N ILE A 200 12.87 2.75 19.89
CA ILE A 200 11.52 3.32 19.89
C ILE A 200 11.58 4.81 20.21
N GLU A 201 10.66 5.57 19.65
CA GLU A 201 10.43 6.96 20.03
C GLU A 201 9.08 7.04 20.75
N TRP A 202 9.08 7.64 21.94
CA TRP A 202 7.86 8.02 22.64
C TRP A 202 7.63 9.52 22.48
N SER A 203 6.46 9.84 21.95
CA SER A 203 5.96 11.16 21.67
C SER A 203 4.95 11.58 22.74
N ILE A 204 5.23 12.68 23.45
CA ILE A 204 4.29 13.30 24.40
C ILE A 204 4.05 14.75 23.97
N GLY A 205 2.91 15.02 23.31
CA GLY A 205 2.66 16.31 22.68
C GLY A 205 3.75 16.65 21.64
N ALA A 206 4.55 17.70 21.89
CA ALA A 206 5.70 18.07 21.05
C ALA A 206 7.03 17.41 21.48
N LEU A 207 7.08 16.80 22.67
CA LEU A 207 8.30 16.16 23.17
C LEU A 207 8.50 14.81 22.49
N ARG A 208 9.76 14.50 22.16
CA ARG A 208 10.18 13.26 21.51
C ARG A 208 11.38 12.70 22.26
N THR A 209 11.21 11.52 22.84
CA THR A 209 12.26 10.83 23.59
C THR A 209 12.53 9.49 22.95
N GLU A 210 13.80 9.21 22.69
CA GLU A 210 14.24 7.96 22.08
C GLU A 210 14.70 6.97 23.16
N TYR A 211 14.24 5.73 23.05
CA TYR A 211 14.58 4.66 23.96
C TYR A 211 15.21 3.50 23.20
N ARG A 212 16.28 2.94 23.76
CA ARG A 212 16.88 1.70 23.28
C ARG A 212 16.41 0.52 24.12
N ARG A 213 16.51 -0.68 23.56
CA ARG A 213 16.20 -1.92 24.28
C ARG A 213 17.16 -2.09 25.46
N LEU A 214 16.62 -2.55 26.59
CA LEU A 214 17.38 -3.04 27.76
C LEU A 214 17.80 -4.50 27.59
#